data_AF-A0A1F2RFI9-F1
#
_entry.id   AF-A0A1F2RFI9-F1
#
_cell.length_a   1.000
_cell.length_b   1.000
_cell.length_c   1.000
_cell.angle_alpha   90.00
_cell.angle_beta   90.00
_cell.angle_gamma   90.00
#
_symmetry.space_group_name_H-M   'P 1'
#
loop_
_entity.id
_entity.type
_entity.pdbx_description
1 polymer ?
#
loop_
_entity_poly.entity_id
_entity_poly.type
_entity_poly.pdbx_seq_one_letter_code
_entity_poly.pdbx_strand_id
1 'polypeptide(L)'
;MTEDKHPPEDGDQIENARLIAQFAHDDIWWYRSNQWNAVNGALVLIAAVVGLTRMFVSEADLTFSKTWYFSLLACVVAVGSCWYLAHLHSETIETRRLMRKASKLCGAEQLRVRIWQRTYEHTDHSRGVFLILMMDLAISVAFGATVAYLTRVYWSGAIAGVVACLIGSLRLCHVVRANLRKSDA
;
A
#
# COMPACT_ATOMS: atom_id res chain seq x y z
N MET A 1 48.24 0.88 -38.94
CA MET A 1 47.56 0.36 -37.73
C MET A 1 46.60 1.45 -37.28
N THR A 2 45.37 1.39 -37.78
CA THR A 2 44.27 2.24 -37.33
C THR A 2 43.72 1.62 -36.06
N GLU A 3 43.89 2.29 -34.93
CA GLU A 3 43.17 1.97 -33.69
C GLU A 3 41.67 2.01 -33.99
N ASP A 4 41.06 0.83 -33.92
CA ASP A 4 39.62 0.64 -33.96
C ASP A 4 39.06 1.25 -32.68
N LYS A 5 38.60 2.50 -32.77
CA LYS A 5 37.86 3.15 -31.68
C LYS A 5 36.50 2.47 -31.58
N HIS A 6 36.42 1.42 -30.78
CA HIS A 6 35.16 0.89 -30.29
C HIS A 6 34.30 2.03 -29.71
N PRO A 7 33.04 2.19 -30.13
CA PRO A 7 32.03 2.81 -29.30
C PRO A 7 31.03 1.72 -28.88
N PRO A 8 31.22 1.02 -27.73
CA PRO A 8 30.20 0.13 -27.21
C PRO A 8 29.43 0.75 -26.03
N GLU A 9 29.72 1.98 -25.62
CA GLU A 9 29.16 2.52 -24.37
C GLU A 9 27.66 2.87 -24.47
N ASP A 10 27.15 3.26 -25.64
CA ASP A 10 25.74 3.68 -25.79
C ASP A 10 24.76 2.48 -25.87
N GLY A 11 25.16 1.39 -26.51
CA GLY A 11 24.32 0.19 -26.65
C GLY A 11 24.05 -0.50 -25.32
N ASP A 12 25.09 -0.68 -24.52
CA ASP A 12 25.03 -1.32 -23.20
C ASP A 12 24.24 -0.47 -22.19
N GLN A 13 24.31 0.85 -22.28
CA GLN A 13 23.52 1.76 -21.44
C GLN A 13 22.03 1.72 -21.78
N ILE A 14 21.69 1.64 -23.08
CA ILE A 14 20.30 1.53 -23.54
C ILE A 14 19.69 0.18 -23.13
N GLU A 15 20.45 -0.91 -23.26
CA GLU A 15 19.99 -2.23 -22.83
C GLU A 15 19.81 -2.32 -21.31
N ASN A 16 20.77 -1.82 -20.54
CA ASN A 16 20.66 -1.77 -19.07
C ASN A 16 19.45 -0.98 -18.60
N ALA A 17 19.19 0.19 -19.19
CA ALA A 17 18.04 0.99 -18.77
C ALA A 17 16.69 0.46 -19.30
N ARG A 18 16.67 -0.32 -20.39
CA ARG A 18 15.51 -1.15 -20.77
C ARG A 18 15.23 -2.24 -19.72
N LEU A 19 16.25 -2.95 -19.25
CA LEU A 19 16.12 -3.98 -18.21
C LEU A 19 15.60 -3.37 -16.91
N ILE A 20 16.16 -2.24 -16.47
CA ILE A 20 15.68 -1.51 -15.28
C ILE A 20 14.19 -1.13 -15.42
N ALA A 21 13.76 -0.70 -16.60
CA ALA A 21 12.35 -0.36 -16.84
C ALA A 21 11.42 -1.59 -16.81
N GLN A 22 11.88 -2.74 -17.30
CA GLN A 22 11.13 -4.00 -17.25
C GLN A 22 10.98 -4.51 -15.81
N PHE A 23 12.10 -4.59 -15.06
CA PHE A 23 12.05 -4.99 -13.65
C PHE A 23 11.17 -4.05 -12.82
N ALA A 24 11.27 -2.74 -13.03
CA ALA A 24 10.41 -1.78 -12.34
C ALA A 24 8.92 -1.95 -12.67
N HIS A 25 8.58 -2.38 -13.88
CA HIS A 25 7.18 -2.67 -14.24
C HIS A 25 6.65 -3.89 -13.50
N ASP A 26 7.43 -4.97 -13.47
CA ASP A 26 7.07 -6.22 -12.78
C ASP A 26 6.95 -6.00 -11.27
N ASP A 27 7.86 -5.22 -10.68
CA ASP A 27 7.82 -4.83 -9.28
C ASP A 27 6.55 -4.06 -8.93
N ILE A 28 6.11 -3.10 -9.78
CA ILE A 28 4.86 -2.35 -9.55
C ILE A 28 3.64 -3.29 -9.49
N TRP A 29 3.58 -4.30 -10.38
CA TRP A 29 2.51 -5.30 -10.35
C TRP A 29 2.59 -6.19 -9.13
N TRP A 30 3.79 -6.59 -8.73
CA TRP A 30 4.03 -7.35 -7.51
C TRP A 30 3.55 -6.60 -6.27
N TYR A 31 3.91 -5.32 -6.11
CA TYR A 31 3.44 -4.49 -5.00
C TYR A 31 1.92 -4.34 -4.98
N ARG A 32 1.29 -4.16 -6.15
CA ARG A 32 -0.17 -4.03 -6.25
C ARG A 32 -0.89 -5.33 -5.88
N SER A 33 -0.35 -6.48 -6.29
CA SER A 33 -0.86 -7.80 -5.88
C SER A 33 -0.77 -7.96 -4.36
N ASN A 34 0.37 -7.58 -3.77
CA ASN A 34 0.58 -7.66 -2.34
C ASN A 34 -0.29 -6.70 -1.53
N GLN A 35 -0.66 -5.53 -2.06
CA GLN A 35 -1.63 -4.65 -1.43
C GLN A 35 -3.00 -5.33 -1.30
N TRP A 36 -3.48 -6.00 -2.34
CA TRP A 36 -4.73 -6.77 -2.28
C TRP A 36 -4.63 -7.96 -1.32
N ASN A 37 -3.53 -8.71 -1.36
CA ASN A 37 -3.30 -9.82 -0.44
C ASN A 37 -3.25 -9.36 1.02
N ALA A 38 -2.66 -8.20 1.29
CA ALA A 38 -2.61 -7.61 2.62
C ALA A 38 -4.02 -7.28 3.15
N VAL A 39 -4.88 -6.70 2.31
CA VAL A 39 -6.27 -6.38 2.68
C VAL A 39 -7.08 -7.65 2.91
N ASN A 40 -7.01 -8.60 1.98
CA ASN A 40 -7.71 -9.87 2.10
C ASN A 40 -7.26 -10.63 3.35
N GLY A 41 -5.96 -10.69 3.60
CA GLY A 41 -5.37 -11.28 4.80
C GLY A 41 -5.85 -10.58 6.08
N ALA A 42 -5.89 -9.25 6.09
CA ALA A 42 -6.39 -8.48 7.23
C ALA A 42 -7.85 -8.81 7.54
N LEU A 43 -8.72 -8.83 6.52
CA LEU A 43 -10.14 -9.13 6.67
C LEU A 43 -10.36 -10.56 7.17
N VAL A 44 -9.62 -11.53 6.62
CA VAL A 44 -9.67 -12.92 7.07
C VAL A 44 -9.21 -13.06 8.53
N LEU A 45 -8.13 -12.39 8.92
CA LEU A 45 -7.64 -12.41 10.30
C LEU A 45 -8.63 -11.75 11.27
N ILE A 46 -9.23 -10.61 10.88
CA ILE A 46 -10.28 -9.97 11.67
C ILE A 46 -11.50 -10.90 11.84
N ALA A 47 -11.94 -11.57 10.76
CA ALA A 47 -13.00 -12.56 10.83
C ALA A 47 -12.62 -13.76 11.71
N ALA A 48 -11.36 -14.20 11.66
CA ALA A 48 -10.85 -15.26 12.53
C ALA A 48 -10.88 -14.87 14.00
N VAL A 49 -10.63 -13.59 14.35
CA VAL A 49 -10.76 -13.10 15.74
C VAL A 49 -12.21 -13.25 16.23
N VAL A 50 -13.20 -12.93 15.40
CA VAL A 50 -14.61 -13.14 15.72
C VAL A 50 -14.92 -14.63 15.91
N GLY A 51 -14.42 -15.48 15.00
CA GLY A 51 -14.56 -16.94 15.09
C GLY A 51 -13.98 -17.51 16.39
N LEU A 52 -12.74 -17.14 16.72
CA LEU A 52 -12.08 -17.53 17.96
C LEU A 52 -12.87 -17.07 19.19
N THR A 53 -13.40 -15.85 19.16
CA THR A 53 -14.23 -15.36 20.27
C THR A 53 -15.44 -16.26 20.46
N ARG A 54 -16.14 -16.65 19.38
CA ARG A 54 -17.31 -17.54 19.48
C ARG A 54 -16.96 -18.96 19.94
N MET A 55 -15.73 -19.41 19.72
CA MET A 55 -15.27 -20.72 20.21
C MET A 55 -15.01 -20.74 21.71
N PHE A 56 -14.54 -19.62 22.27
CA PHE A 56 -14.09 -19.56 23.67
C PHE A 56 -15.01 -18.78 24.62
N VAL A 57 -15.90 -17.95 24.08
CA VAL A 57 -16.75 -17.03 24.87
C VAL A 57 -18.21 -17.22 24.47
N SER A 58 -19.05 -17.47 25.47
CA SER A 58 -20.50 -17.55 25.28
C SER A 58 -21.05 -16.18 24.89
N GLU A 59 -22.13 -16.18 24.12
CA GLU A 59 -22.73 -14.96 23.60
C GLU A 59 -23.27 -14.02 24.70
N ALA A 60 -23.68 -14.60 25.84
CA ALA A 60 -24.12 -13.87 27.03
C ALA A 60 -22.96 -13.19 27.78
N ASP A 61 -21.72 -13.66 27.56
CA ASP A 61 -20.51 -13.15 28.23
C ASP A 61 -19.77 -12.08 27.41
N LEU A 62 -20.26 -11.75 26.22
CA LEU A 62 -19.70 -10.69 25.37
C LEU A 62 -19.86 -9.33 26.03
N THR A 63 -18.81 -8.92 26.73
CA THR A 63 -18.70 -7.64 27.43
C THR A 63 -17.28 -7.14 27.27
N PHE A 64 -17.10 -5.81 27.27
CA PHE A 64 -15.77 -5.20 27.13
C PHE A 64 -14.73 -5.80 28.10
N SER A 65 -15.09 -6.00 29.37
CA SER A 65 -14.17 -6.55 30.37
C SER A 65 -13.70 -7.99 30.08
N LYS A 66 -14.50 -8.79 29.35
CA LYS A 66 -14.20 -10.20 29.06
C LYS A 66 -13.62 -10.43 27.66
N THR A 67 -13.75 -9.48 26.74
CA THR A 67 -13.36 -9.62 25.33
C THR A 67 -12.36 -8.56 24.85
N TRP A 68 -11.86 -7.70 25.74
CA TRP A 68 -10.94 -6.61 25.38
C TRP A 68 -9.68 -7.10 24.64
N TYR A 69 -9.15 -8.27 24.99
CA TYR A 69 -7.94 -8.83 24.37
C TYR A 69 -8.18 -9.28 22.92
N PHE A 70 -9.40 -9.73 22.57
CA PHE A 70 -9.78 -9.99 21.18
C PHE A 70 -9.89 -8.68 20.39
N SER A 71 -10.42 -7.62 21.02
CA SER A 71 -10.47 -6.29 20.41
C SER A 71 -9.06 -5.71 20.20
N LEU A 72 -8.13 -5.95 21.13
CA LEU A 72 -6.73 -5.57 21.00
C LEU A 72 -6.06 -6.34 19.85
N LEU A 73 -6.30 -7.65 19.74
CA LEU A 73 -5.77 -8.46 18.65
C LEU A 73 -6.28 -7.97 17.28
N ALA A 74 -7.58 -7.69 17.18
CA ALA A 74 -8.16 -7.11 15.96
C ALA A 74 -7.56 -5.73 15.63
N CYS A 75 -7.25 -4.92 16.65
CA CYS A 75 -6.58 -3.63 16.49
C CYS A 75 -5.16 -3.79 15.93
N VAL A 76 -4.38 -4.74 16.45
CA VAL A 76 -3.02 -5.05 15.96
C VAL A 76 -3.07 -5.48 14.50
N VAL A 77 -4.01 -6.35 14.13
CA VAL A 77 -4.20 -6.76 12.72
C VAL A 77 -4.55 -5.55 11.86
N ALA A 78 -5.54 -4.75 12.26
CA ALA A 78 -5.97 -3.59 11.48
C ALA A 78 -4.84 -2.58 11.28
N VAL A 79 -4.20 -2.11 12.37
CA VAL A 79 -3.12 -1.12 12.32
C VAL A 79 -1.90 -1.67 11.60
N GLY A 80 -1.53 -2.93 11.86
CA GLY A 80 -0.40 -3.60 11.21
C GLY A 80 -0.58 -3.69 9.70
N SER A 81 -1.76 -4.10 9.23
CA SER A 81 -2.08 -4.16 7.80
C SER A 81 -2.09 -2.78 7.14
N CYS A 82 -2.64 -1.76 7.80
CA CYS A 82 -2.62 -0.38 7.28
C CYS A 82 -1.18 0.17 7.18
N TRP A 83 -0.32 -0.16 8.15
CA TRP A 83 1.09 0.20 8.07
C TRP A 83 1.78 -0.52 6.91
N TYR A 84 1.55 -1.82 6.74
CA TYR A 84 2.12 -2.58 5.63
C TYR A 84 1.65 -2.05 4.27
N LEU A 85 0.37 -1.68 4.12
CA LEU A 85 -0.15 -1.01 2.91
C LEU A 85 0.57 0.30 2.61
N ALA A 86 0.78 1.15 3.62
CA ALA A 86 1.50 2.40 3.45
C ALA A 86 2.97 2.17 3.04
N HIS A 87 3.60 1.10 3.55
CA HIS A 87 4.95 0.71 3.16
C HIS A 87 5.01 0.24 1.70
N LEU A 88 4.16 -0.70 1.30
CA LEU A 88 4.05 -1.16 -0.09
C LEU A 88 3.78 -0.02 -1.07
N HIS A 89 3.00 0.98 -0.66
CA HIS A 89 2.79 2.18 -1.45
C HIS A 89 4.08 2.97 -1.63
N SER A 90 4.84 3.20 -0.56
CA SER A 90 6.14 3.88 -0.63
C SER A 90 7.07 3.21 -1.64
N GLU A 91 7.19 1.88 -1.57
CA GLU A 91 8.02 1.10 -2.49
C GLU A 91 7.55 1.23 -3.95
N THR A 92 6.22 1.24 -4.17
CA THR A 92 5.64 1.48 -5.49
C THR A 92 6.03 2.87 -6.04
N ILE A 93 6.03 3.89 -5.18
CA ILE A 93 6.42 5.26 -5.55
C ILE A 93 7.91 5.33 -5.90
N GLU A 94 8.75 4.69 -5.10
CA GLU A 94 10.20 4.64 -5.30
C GLU A 94 10.58 3.90 -6.59
N THR A 95 9.99 2.73 -6.82
CA THR A 95 10.16 1.95 -8.04
C THR A 95 9.78 2.75 -9.29
N ARG A 96 8.65 3.48 -9.24
CA ARG A 96 8.25 4.40 -10.31
C ARG A 96 9.21 5.58 -10.52
N ARG A 97 9.94 6.01 -9.48
CA ARG A 97 11.00 7.04 -9.63
C ARG A 97 12.22 6.47 -10.33
N LEU A 98 12.65 5.27 -9.95
CA LEU A 98 13.77 4.58 -10.60
C LEU A 98 13.48 4.34 -12.08
N MET A 99 12.28 3.88 -12.41
CA MET A 99 11.82 3.73 -13.80
C MET A 99 11.91 5.04 -14.59
N ARG A 100 11.50 6.17 -13.99
CA ARG A 100 11.61 7.50 -14.62
C ARG A 100 13.06 7.93 -14.83
N LYS A 101 13.94 7.68 -13.87
CA LYS A 101 15.38 7.99 -13.99
C LYS A 101 16.02 7.15 -15.11
N ALA A 102 15.72 5.86 -15.18
CA ALA A 102 16.20 4.98 -16.24
C ALA A 102 15.69 5.42 -17.63
N SER A 103 14.40 5.78 -17.75
CA SER A 103 13.82 6.29 -19.00
C SER A 103 14.49 7.57 -19.50
N LYS A 104 14.93 8.46 -18.59
CA LYS A 104 15.67 9.68 -18.96
C LYS A 104 17.07 9.37 -19.49
N LEU A 105 17.77 8.42 -18.87
CA LEU A 105 19.12 8.01 -19.27
C LEU A 105 19.14 7.32 -20.65
N CYS A 106 18.10 6.56 -21.01
CA CYS A 106 17.96 5.93 -22.33
C CYS A 106 17.68 6.90 -23.50
N GLY A 107 17.46 8.20 -23.27
CA GLY A 107 16.93 9.10 -24.31
C GLY A 107 15.50 8.77 -24.78
N ALA A 108 14.87 7.73 -24.20
CA ALA A 108 13.51 7.30 -24.48
C ALA A 108 12.44 8.24 -23.92
N GLU A 109 12.84 9.29 -23.18
CA GLU A 109 11.95 10.33 -22.66
C GLU A 109 11.04 10.88 -23.76
N GLN A 110 11.57 11.16 -24.97
CA GLN A 110 10.76 11.69 -26.07
C GLN A 110 9.75 10.68 -26.63
N LEU A 111 10.05 9.37 -26.57
CA LEU A 111 9.16 8.30 -27.03
C LEU A 111 8.07 8.00 -25.97
N ARG A 112 8.45 7.95 -24.69
CA ARG A 112 7.51 7.85 -23.56
C ARG A 112 6.60 9.06 -23.53
N VAL A 113 7.13 10.25 -23.71
CA VAL A 113 6.36 11.48 -23.80
C VAL A 113 5.39 11.36 -24.99
N ARG A 114 5.79 11.00 -26.22
CA ARG A 114 4.83 10.81 -27.34
C ARG A 114 3.77 9.72 -27.13
N ILE A 115 4.11 8.59 -26.50
CA ILE A 115 3.19 7.46 -26.29
C ILE A 115 2.27 7.70 -25.08
N TRP A 116 2.77 8.37 -24.03
CA TRP A 116 2.13 8.49 -22.71
C TRP A 116 1.65 9.92 -22.36
N GLN A 117 1.81 10.90 -23.27
CA GLN A 117 1.69 12.35 -22.98
C GLN A 117 0.34 12.86 -22.49
N ARG A 118 -0.76 12.10 -22.58
CA ARG A 118 -2.08 12.71 -22.44
C ARG A 118 -2.97 12.21 -21.31
N THR A 119 -2.62 11.14 -20.57
CA THR A 119 -3.68 10.48 -19.77
C THR A 119 -3.31 9.99 -18.36
N TYR A 120 -2.04 9.79 -17.99
CA TYR A 120 -1.76 8.89 -16.84
C TYR A 120 -0.88 9.36 -15.68
N GLU A 121 -0.09 10.44 -15.78
CA GLU A 121 0.97 10.65 -14.78
C GLU A 121 0.52 11.32 -13.46
N HIS A 122 -0.34 12.35 -13.50
CA HIS A 122 -0.87 12.97 -12.28
C HIS A 122 -2.05 12.17 -11.68
N THR A 123 -2.77 11.44 -12.54
CA THR A 123 -3.90 10.59 -12.18
C THR A 123 -3.45 9.33 -11.44
N ASP A 124 -2.27 8.78 -11.71
CA ASP A 124 -1.84 7.52 -11.07
C ASP A 124 -1.46 7.66 -9.59
N HIS A 125 -0.89 8.80 -9.18
CA HIS A 125 -0.54 9.02 -7.77
C HIS A 125 -1.80 9.20 -6.92
N SER A 126 -2.74 10.00 -7.40
CA SER A 126 -4.04 10.20 -6.74
C SER A 126 -4.90 8.94 -6.78
N ARG A 127 -4.91 8.19 -7.88
CA ARG A 127 -5.60 6.88 -7.97
C ARG A 127 -4.99 5.83 -7.04
N GLY A 128 -3.67 5.79 -6.91
CA GLY A 128 -2.97 4.88 -5.99
C GLY A 128 -3.26 5.19 -4.53
N VAL A 129 -3.20 6.47 -4.14
CA VAL A 129 -3.57 6.93 -2.79
C VAL A 129 -5.04 6.64 -2.50
N PHE A 130 -5.94 6.95 -3.45
CA PHE A 130 -7.36 6.68 -3.33
C PHE A 130 -7.66 5.19 -3.13
N LEU A 131 -7.00 4.30 -3.89
CA LEU A 131 -7.15 2.86 -3.73
C LEU A 131 -6.78 2.43 -2.29
N ILE A 132 -5.65 2.92 -1.77
CA ILE A 132 -5.21 2.56 -0.41
C ILE A 132 -6.14 3.14 0.65
N LEU A 133 -6.67 4.34 0.47
CA LEU A 133 -7.68 4.90 1.37
C LEU A 133 -8.95 4.04 1.39
N MET A 134 -9.38 3.50 0.25
CA MET A 134 -10.52 2.58 0.19
C MET A 134 -10.22 1.25 0.89
N MET A 135 -8.99 0.75 0.76
CA MET A 135 -8.52 -0.45 1.45
C MET A 135 -8.44 -0.25 2.97
N ASP A 136 -7.88 0.88 3.41
CA ASP A 136 -7.82 1.31 4.82
C ASP A 136 -9.23 1.45 5.41
N LEU A 137 -10.15 2.07 4.67
CA LEU A 137 -11.56 2.17 5.06
C LEU A 137 -12.20 0.79 5.24
N ALA A 138 -11.98 -0.15 4.31
CA ALA A 138 -12.54 -1.49 4.41
C ALA A 138 -12.03 -2.23 5.66
N ILE A 139 -10.72 -2.18 5.94
CA ILE A 139 -10.12 -2.76 7.15
C ILE A 139 -10.69 -2.11 8.42
N SER A 140 -10.79 -0.78 8.41
CA SER A 140 -11.28 0.01 9.55
C SER A 140 -12.75 -0.24 9.85
N VAL A 141 -13.59 -0.41 8.83
CA VAL A 141 -15.01 -0.79 8.99
C VAL A 141 -15.11 -2.21 9.56
N ALA A 142 -14.33 -3.16 9.05
CA ALA A 142 -14.32 -4.54 9.56
C ALA A 142 -13.86 -4.59 11.02
N PHE A 143 -12.82 -3.82 11.38
CA PHE A 143 -12.36 -3.67 12.75
C PHE A 143 -13.43 -3.05 13.65
N GLY A 144 -14.04 -1.94 13.23
CA GLY A 144 -15.10 -1.29 13.99
C GLY A 144 -16.31 -2.19 14.22
N ALA A 145 -16.73 -2.95 13.21
CA ALA A 145 -17.79 -3.95 13.32
C ALA A 145 -17.41 -5.07 14.31
N THR A 146 -16.15 -5.52 14.29
CA THR A 146 -15.63 -6.52 15.22
C THR A 146 -15.66 -6.00 16.66
N VAL A 147 -15.20 -4.77 16.91
CA VAL A 147 -15.26 -4.16 18.24
C VAL A 147 -16.72 -4.01 18.70
N ALA A 148 -17.62 -3.51 17.86
CA ALA A 148 -19.04 -3.41 18.20
C ALA A 148 -19.64 -4.77 18.59
N TYR A 149 -19.29 -5.83 17.86
CA TYR A 149 -19.72 -7.19 18.16
C TYR A 149 -19.18 -7.68 19.51
N LEU A 150 -17.87 -7.52 19.75
CA LEU A 150 -17.18 -8.00 20.95
C LEU A 150 -17.63 -7.28 22.23
N THR A 151 -17.93 -5.99 22.14
CA THR A 151 -18.27 -5.15 23.29
C THR A 151 -19.77 -5.02 23.53
N ARG A 152 -20.61 -5.38 22.54
CA ARG A 152 -22.06 -5.11 22.50
C ARG A 152 -22.41 -3.61 22.54
N VAL A 153 -21.43 -2.72 22.32
CA VAL A 153 -21.63 -1.26 22.34
C VAL A 153 -21.34 -0.70 20.95
N TYR A 154 -22.39 -0.43 20.17
CA TYR A 154 -22.26 0.01 18.77
C TYR A 154 -21.43 1.29 18.61
N TRP A 155 -21.61 2.28 19.49
CA TRP A 155 -20.85 3.53 19.45
C TRP A 155 -19.36 3.31 19.65
N SER A 156 -18.96 2.33 20.46
CA SER A 156 -17.53 2.02 20.67
C SER A 156 -16.87 1.47 19.41
N GLY A 157 -17.59 0.62 18.65
CA GLY A 157 -17.09 0.10 17.38
C GLY A 157 -17.01 1.18 16.30
N ALA A 158 -17.99 2.09 16.24
CA ALA A 158 -17.94 3.23 15.33
C ALA A 158 -16.72 4.13 15.61
N ILE A 159 -16.48 4.48 16.89
CA ILE A 159 -15.32 5.27 17.29
C ILE A 159 -14.02 4.53 16.94
N ALA A 160 -13.93 3.24 17.27
CA ALA A 160 -12.74 2.44 16.99
C ALA A 160 -12.42 2.37 15.48
N GLY A 161 -13.44 2.17 14.64
CA GLY A 161 -13.29 2.16 13.19
C GLY A 161 -12.83 3.53 12.65
N VAL A 162 -13.44 4.63 13.10
CA VAL A 162 -13.03 5.98 12.69
C VAL A 162 -11.60 6.28 13.12
N VAL A 163 -11.23 5.95 14.35
CA VAL A 163 -9.86 6.16 14.86
C VAL A 163 -8.85 5.35 14.06
N ALA A 164 -9.13 4.08 13.77
CA ALA A 164 -8.26 3.23 12.95
C ALA A 164 -8.05 3.84 11.55
N CYS A 165 -9.14 4.29 10.90
CA CYS A 165 -9.07 4.91 9.58
C CYS A 165 -8.26 6.22 9.61
N LEU A 166 -8.43 7.05 10.64
CA LEU A 166 -7.64 8.27 10.79
C LEU A 166 -6.16 7.97 10.98
N ILE A 167 -5.80 6.95 11.78
CA ILE A 167 -4.41 6.53 11.97
C ILE A 167 -3.80 6.05 10.64
N GLY A 168 -4.51 5.18 9.91
CA GLY A 168 -4.09 4.67 8.59
C GLY A 168 -3.89 5.79 7.59
N SER A 169 -4.87 6.69 7.48
CA SER A 169 -4.84 7.85 6.59
C SER A 169 -3.72 8.84 6.94
N LEU A 170 -3.51 9.14 8.23
CA LEU A 170 -2.39 10.00 8.67
C LEU A 170 -1.04 9.39 8.33
N ARG A 171 -0.90 8.08 8.49
CA ARG A 171 0.33 7.37 8.14
C ARG A 171 0.59 7.43 6.64
N LEU A 172 -0.43 7.19 5.82
CA LEU A 172 -0.34 7.31 4.36
C LEU A 172 0.08 8.73 3.96
N CYS A 173 -0.56 9.76 4.53
CA CYS A 173 -0.18 11.15 4.31
C CYS A 173 1.28 11.43 4.66
N HIS A 174 1.77 10.91 5.79
CA HIS A 174 3.16 11.07 6.18
C HIS A 174 4.13 10.44 5.17
N VAL A 175 3.84 9.21 4.73
CA VAL A 175 4.65 8.50 3.73
C VAL A 175 4.66 9.23 2.39
N VAL A 176 3.50 9.65 1.90
CA VAL A 176 3.38 10.40 0.64
C VAL A 176 4.16 11.73 0.74
N ARG A 177 3.99 12.48 1.84
CA ARG A 177 4.69 13.75 2.04
C ARG A 177 6.21 13.57 2.14
N ALA A 178 6.68 12.55 2.83
CA ALA A 178 8.11 12.24 2.93
C ALA A 178 8.69 11.89 1.56
N ASN A 179 7.94 11.13 0.76
CA ASN A 179 8.36 10.81 -0.60
C ASN A 179 8.38 12.05 -1.48
N LEU A 180 7.34 12.89 -1.49
CA LEU A 180 7.31 14.11 -2.31
C LEU A 180 8.54 15.00 -2.08
N ARG A 181 8.96 15.21 -0.83
CA ARG A 181 10.20 15.97 -0.53
C ARG A 181 11.47 15.40 -1.16
N LYS A 182 11.60 14.07 -1.23
CA LYS A 182 12.74 13.40 -1.90
C LYS A 182 12.72 13.58 -3.43
N SER A 183 11.64 14.06 -4.02
CA SER A 183 11.56 14.31 -5.46
C SER A 183 12.05 15.71 -5.86
N ASP A 184 12.11 16.63 -4.90
CA ASP A 184 12.48 18.04 -5.10
C ASP A 184 13.96 18.32 -4.73
N ALA A 185 14.65 17.34 -4.16
CA ALA A 185 16.07 17.35 -3.81
C ALA A 185 16.87 16.46 -4.77
#